data_AF-A0A1Y5FGS4-F1
#
_entry.id   AF-A0A1Y5FGS4-F1
#
_cell.length_a   1.000
_cell.length_b   1.000
_cell.length_c   1.000
_cell.angle_alpha   90.00
_cell.angle_beta   90.00
_cell.angle_gamma   90.00
#
_symmetry.space_group_name_H-M   'P 1'
#
loop_
_entity.id
_entity.type
_entity.pdbx_description
1 polymer ?
#
loop_
_entity_poly.entity_id
_entity_poly.type
_entity_poly.pdbx_seq_one_letter_code
_entity_poly.pdbx_strand_id
1 'polypeptide(L)'
;MSDLFKSIAHNKSDKNELWLKCIANARSIIHARDMSDQEIEKIANASSSPEDFNVIVRWIYTFTRENPNGHQGILSLFKNTDSSRYDLVEWIEAINHFNSWLEEHERKTDWIKLLGYLQCCGESPENVDIKHNFVSLLKNMLETYGYEG
;
A
#
# COMPACT_ATOMS: atom_id res chain seq x y z
N MET A 1 1.83 -6.20 -23.20
CA MET A 1 2.47 -6.16 -21.88
C MET A 1 3.88 -5.62 -22.08
N SER A 2 4.22 -4.52 -21.42
CA SER A 2 5.52 -3.83 -21.61
C SER A 2 6.68 -4.70 -21.14
N ASP A 3 7.87 -4.48 -21.70
CA ASP A 3 9.09 -5.20 -21.29
C ASP A 3 9.48 -4.90 -19.83
N LEU A 4 9.02 -3.75 -19.31
CA LEU A 4 9.10 -3.35 -17.90
C LEU A 4 8.49 -4.42 -16.97
N PHE A 5 7.26 -4.84 -17.25
CA PHE A 5 6.54 -5.78 -16.36
C PHE A 5 7.12 -7.20 -16.42
N LYS A 6 7.72 -7.58 -17.55
CA LYS A 6 8.43 -8.86 -17.66
C LYS A 6 9.69 -8.88 -16.81
N SER A 7 10.40 -7.75 -16.71
CA SER A 7 11.61 -7.60 -15.88
C SER A 7 11.30 -7.81 -14.39
N ILE A 8 10.26 -7.14 -13.88
CA ILE A 8 9.84 -7.24 -12.47
C ILE A 8 9.54 -8.68 -12.08
N ALA A 9 8.72 -9.36 -12.90
CA ALA A 9 8.30 -10.72 -12.60
C ALA A 9 9.46 -11.72 -12.68
N HIS A 10 10.45 -11.49 -13.54
CA HIS A 10 11.65 -12.31 -13.63
C HIS A 10 12.54 -12.18 -12.39
N ASN A 11 12.62 -11.00 -11.78
CA ASN A 11 13.41 -10.76 -10.56
C ASN A 11 12.80 -11.38 -9.28
N LYS A 12 11.53 -11.82 -9.33
CA LYS A 12 10.79 -12.41 -8.19
C LYS A 12 10.59 -13.94 -8.38
N SER A 13 11.66 -14.62 -8.83
CA SER A 13 11.79 -15.95 -9.47
C SER A 13 10.74 -17.04 -9.18
N ASP A 14 10.21 -17.15 -7.97
CA ASP A 14 9.41 -18.31 -7.55
C ASP A 14 7.90 -18.15 -7.84
N LYS A 15 7.45 -16.94 -8.22
CA LYS A 15 6.04 -16.64 -8.52
C LYS A 15 5.85 -15.79 -9.79
N ASN A 16 6.76 -15.89 -10.76
CA ASN A 16 6.79 -15.03 -11.96
C ASN A 16 5.43 -14.94 -12.69
N GLU A 17 4.79 -16.08 -12.99
CA GLU A 17 3.50 -16.08 -13.68
C GLU A 17 2.39 -15.36 -12.89
N LEU A 18 2.39 -15.53 -11.56
CA LEU A 18 1.42 -14.86 -10.69
C LEU A 18 1.65 -13.35 -10.66
N TRP A 19 2.89 -12.90 -10.54
CA TRP A 19 3.25 -11.48 -10.65
C TRP A 19 2.77 -10.86 -11.97
N LEU A 20 3.03 -11.53 -13.10
CA LEU A 20 2.56 -11.06 -14.41
C LEU A 20 1.04 -10.93 -14.46
N LYS A 21 0.31 -11.89 -13.91
CA LYS A 21 -1.16 -11.85 -13.82
C LYS A 21 -1.64 -10.69 -12.96
N CYS A 22 -1.05 -10.49 -11.78
CA CYS A 22 -1.43 -9.41 -10.87
C CYS A 22 -1.16 -8.03 -11.47
N ILE A 23 0.01 -7.82 -12.08
CA ILE A 23 0.36 -6.56 -12.75
C ILE A 23 -0.55 -6.32 -13.96
N ALA A 24 -0.80 -7.33 -14.78
CA ALA A 24 -1.73 -7.24 -15.91
C ALA A 24 -3.15 -6.85 -15.44
N ASN A 25 -3.61 -7.45 -14.35
CA ASN A 25 -4.90 -7.17 -13.74
C ASN A 25 -4.97 -5.74 -13.20
N ALA A 26 -3.96 -5.28 -12.46
CA ALA A 26 -3.89 -3.90 -11.99
C ALA A 26 -4.01 -2.89 -13.15
N ARG A 27 -3.31 -3.17 -14.25
CA ARG A 27 -3.35 -2.30 -15.44
C ARG A 27 -4.69 -2.34 -16.16
N SER A 28 -5.41 -3.47 -16.16
CA SER A 28 -6.70 -3.59 -16.82
C SER A 28 -7.85 -2.93 -16.05
N ILE A 29 -7.76 -2.85 -14.71
CA ILE A 29 -8.83 -2.32 -13.87
C ILE A 29 -8.63 -0.86 -13.45
N ILE A 30 -7.37 -0.38 -13.38
CA ILE A 30 -7.05 1.03 -13.07
C ILE A 30 -6.70 1.72 -14.38
N HIS A 31 -7.21 2.93 -14.62
CA HIS A 31 -6.86 3.70 -15.83
C HIS A 31 -5.49 4.37 -15.68
N ALA A 32 -4.75 4.56 -16.78
CA ALA A 32 -3.40 5.15 -16.76
C ALA A 32 -3.36 6.59 -16.21
N ARG A 33 -4.50 7.30 -16.29
CA ARG A 33 -4.68 8.64 -15.69
C ARG A 33 -4.70 8.61 -14.16
N ASP A 34 -5.11 7.49 -13.57
CA ASP A 34 -5.31 7.32 -12.13
C ASP A 34 -4.10 6.64 -11.49
N MET A 35 -3.41 5.77 -12.23
CA MET A 35 -2.13 5.18 -11.82
C MET A 35 -1.34 4.82 -13.07
N SER A 36 -0.15 5.37 -13.22
CA SER A 36 0.75 5.14 -14.35
C SER A 36 1.52 3.81 -14.24
N ASP A 37 2.11 3.36 -15.33
CA ASP A 37 2.87 2.11 -15.36
C ASP A 37 4.12 2.15 -14.47
N GLN A 38 4.77 3.32 -14.36
CA GLN A 38 5.92 3.53 -13.46
C GLN A 38 5.50 3.41 -11.99
N GLU A 39 4.30 3.87 -11.65
CA GLU A 39 3.80 3.78 -10.28
C GLU A 39 3.40 2.34 -9.96
N ILE A 40 2.79 1.62 -10.90
CA ILE A 40 2.52 0.18 -10.77
C ILE A 40 3.83 -0.58 -10.53
N GLU A 41 4.87 -0.26 -11.30
CA GLU A 41 6.20 -0.85 -11.12
C GLU A 41 6.78 -0.55 -9.73
N LYS A 42 6.70 0.70 -9.26
CA LYS A 42 7.19 1.09 -7.93
C LYS A 42 6.51 0.27 -6.82
N ILE A 43 5.18 0.17 -6.86
CA ILE A 43 4.43 -0.65 -5.89
C ILE A 43 4.84 -2.12 -6.00
N ALA A 44 4.87 -2.69 -7.21
CA ALA A 44 5.21 -4.10 -7.41
C ALA A 44 6.63 -4.45 -6.93
N ASN A 45 7.60 -3.56 -7.15
CA ASN A 45 8.97 -3.75 -6.67
C ASN A 45 9.04 -3.70 -5.13
N ALA A 46 8.31 -2.77 -4.51
CA ALA A 46 8.26 -2.60 -3.06
C ALA A 46 7.42 -3.68 -2.35
N SER A 47 6.48 -4.32 -3.04
CA SER A 47 5.69 -5.42 -2.48
C SER A 47 6.53 -6.70 -2.31
N SER A 48 6.37 -7.35 -1.16
CA SER A 48 7.07 -8.61 -0.86
C SER A 48 6.46 -9.80 -1.61
N SER A 49 5.15 -9.74 -1.89
CA SER A 49 4.37 -10.81 -2.50
C SER A 49 3.31 -10.26 -3.49
N PRO A 50 2.82 -11.09 -4.45
CA PRO A 50 1.68 -10.71 -5.29
C PRO A 50 0.42 -10.38 -4.48
N GLU A 51 0.24 -11.04 -3.33
CA GLU A 51 -0.86 -10.83 -2.42
C GLU A 51 -0.81 -9.41 -1.82
N ASP A 52 0.36 -8.98 -1.32
CA ASP A 52 0.61 -7.62 -0.83
C ASP A 52 0.32 -6.57 -1.89
N PHE A 53 0.83 -6.80 -3.11
CA PHE A 53 0.61 -5.91 -4.24
C PHE A 53 -0.89 -5.74 -4.54
N ASN A 54 -1.64 -6.84 -4.55
CA ASN A 54 -3.08 -6.81 -4.83
C ASN A 54 -3.88 -6.08 -3.75
N VAL A 55 -3.45 -6.11 -2.49
CA VAL A 55 -4.09 -5.31 -1.43
C VAL A 55 -4.00 -3.82 -1.75
N ILE A 56 -2.81 -3.33 -2.13
CA ILE A 56 -2.62 -1.93 -2.53
C ILE A 56 -3.45 -1.59 -3.76
N VAL A 57 -3.40 -2.43 -4.80
CA VAL A 57 -4.19 -2.24 -6.03
C VAL A 57 -5.68 -2.19 -5.73
N ARG A 58 -6.18 -3.03 -4.82
CA ARG A 58 -7.58 -3.05 -4.39
C ARG A 58 -7.97 -1.74 -3.70
N TRP A 59 -7.14 -1.23 -2.80
CA TRP A 59 -7.38 0.05 -2.13
C TRP A 59 -7.41 1.22 -3.11
N ILE A 60 -6.43 1.31 -3.99
CA ILE A 60 -6.38 2.36 -5.03
C ILE A 60 -7.56 2.23 -5.98
N TYR A 61 -7.88 1.03 -6.45
CA TYR A 61 -9.03 0.81 -7.32
C TYR A 61 -10.32 1.30 -6.65
N THR A 62 -10.61 0.86 -5.43
CA THR A 62 -11.79 1.32 -4.67
C THR A 62 -11.83 2.85 -4.57
N PHE A 63 -10.71 3.49 -4.21
CA PHE A 63 -10.62 4.94 -4.15
C PHE A 63 -10.97 5.60 -5.49
N THR A 64 -10.45 5.08 -6.61
CA THR A 64 -10.72 5.64 -7.96
C THR A 64 -12.17 5.46 -8.41
N ARG A 65 -12.89 4.49 -7.85
CA ARG A 65 -14.33 4.28 -8.13
C ARG A 65 -15.21 5.27 -7.41
N GLU A 66 -14.76 5.75 -6.25
CA GLU A 66 -15.51 6.66 -5.38
C GLU A 66 -15.14 8.13 -5.62
N ASN A 67 -14.00 8.40 -6.27
CA ASN A 67 -13.44 9.74 -6.42
C ASN A 67 -13.15 10.09 -7.89
N PRO A 68 -13.63 11.24 -8.41
CA PRO A 68 -13.38 11.65 -9.80
C PRO A 68 -11.91 11.97 -10.10
N ASN A 69 -11.13 12.32 -9.07
CA ASN A 69 -9.68 12.55 -9.14
C ASN A 69 -8.91 11.34 -8.62
N GLY A 70 -9.09 10.19 -9.26
CA GLY A 70 -8.56 8.90 -8.78
C GLY A 70 -7.05 8.90 -8.56
N HIS A 71 -6.29 9.66 -9.35
CA HIS A 71 -4.84 9.82 -9.19
C HIS A 71 -4.42 10.38 -7.82
N GLN A 72 -5.29 11.10 -7.12
CA GLN A 72 -4.99 11.56 -5.75
C GLN A 72 -4.76 10.40 -4.78
N GLY A 73 -5.30 9.21 -5.04
CA GLY A 73 -5.11 8.04 -4.18
C GLY A 73 -3.64 7.60 -4.15
N ILE A 74 -3.00 7.50 -5.32
CA ILE A 74 -1.60 7.08 -5.42
C ILE A 74 -0.66 8.21 -5.00
N LEU A 75 -0.97 9.46 -5.35
CA LEU A 75 -0.20 10.62 -4.90
C LEU A 75 -0.19 10.74 -3.37
N SER A 76 -1.31 10.45 -2.71
CA SER A 76 -1.37 10.47 -1.24
C SER A 76 -0.48 9.41 -0.61
N LEU A 77 -0.42 8.20 -1.18
CA LEU A 77 0.48 7.15 -0.71
C LEU A 77 1.95 7.59 -0.82
N PHE A 78 2.38 8.04 -2.00
CA PHE A 78 3.77 8.45 -2.19
C PHE A 78 4.12 9.68 -1.38
N LYS A 79 3.23 10.67 -1.30
CA LYS A 79 3.46 11.85 -0.44
C LYS A 79 3.70 11.44 1.01
N ASN A 80 2.86 10.58 1.57
CA ASN A 80 2.99 10.09 2.94
C ASN A 80 4.29 9.30 3.13
N THR A 81 4.63 8.44 2.17
CA THR A 81 5.87 7.68 2.17
C THR A 81 7.08 8.61 2.17
N ASP A 82 7.15 9.52 1.20
CA ASP A 82 8.25 10.47 0.99
C ASP A 82 8.43 11.44 2.16
N SER A 83 7.36 11.80 2.86
CA SER A 83 7.42 12.67 4.05
C SER A 83 7.74 11.92 5.35
N SER A 84 7.69 10.59 5.34
CA SER A 84 7.91 9.77 6.54
C SER A 84 9.36 9.29 6.66
N ARG A 85 9.70 8.72 7.83
CA ARG A 85 10.97 8.00 8.04
C ARG A 85 10.95 6.56 7.49
N TYR A 86 9.82 6.13 6.95
CA TYR A 86 9.55 4.78 6.48
C TYR A 86 9.53 4.75 4.97
N ASP A 87 10.20 3.75 4.38
CA ASP A 87 10.19 3.61 2.93
C ASP A 87 8.88 2.96 2.43
N LEU A 88 8.74 2.87 1.11
CA LEU A 88 7.53 2.32 0.48
C LEU A 88 7.29 0.85 0.84
N VAL A 89 8.36 0.07 1.10
CA VAL A 89 8.24 -1.33 1.51
C VAL A 89 7.58 -1.39 2.88
N GLU A 90 8.11 -0.62 3.84
CA GLU A 90 7.59 -0.53 5.21
C GLU A 90 6.13 -0.03 5.23
N TRP A 91 5.78 0.93 4.35
CA TRP A 91 4.39 1.39 4.20
C TRP A 91 3.46 0.31 3.65
N ILE A 92 3.87 -0.44 2.63
CA ILE A 92 3.05 -1.53 2.07
C ILE A 92 2.82 -2.62 3.12
N GLU A 93 3.85 -3.00 3.88
CA GLU A 93 3.72 -3.95 4.99
C GLU A 93 2.74 -3.45 6.06
N ALA A 94 2.82 -2.17 6.44
CA ALA A 94 1.89 -1.56 7.41
C ALA A 94 0.45 -1.52 6.88
N ILE A 95 0.24 -1.19 5.60
CA ILE A 95 -1.08 -1.20 4.97
C ILE A 95 -1.67 -2.61 4.96
N ASN A 96 -0.85 -3.63 4.64
CA ASN A 96 -1.30 -5.02 4.65
C ASN A 96 -1.67 -5.48 6.07
N HIS A 97 -0.83 -5.17 7.06
CA HIS A 97 -1.12 -5.48 8.45
C HIS A 97 -2.42 -4.83 8.91
N PHE A 98 -2.60 -3.54 8.59
CA PHE A 98 -3.82 -2.84 8.98
C PHE A 98 -5.06 -3.35 8.24
N ASN A 99 -4.93 -3.70 6.96
CA ASN A 99 -6.01 -4.34 6.19
C ASN A 99 -6.44 -5.67 6.82
N SER A 100 -5.49 -6.53 7.19
CA SER A 100 -5.80 -7.79 7.89
C SER A 100 -6.48 -7.54 9.22
N TRP A 101 -5.99 -6.56 10.01
CA TRP A 101 -6.63 -6.20 11.27
C TRP A 101 -8.08 -5.72 11.07
N LEU A 102 -8.35 -4.90 10.04
CA LEU A 102 -9.72 -4.46 9.71
C LEU A 102 -10.62 -5.64 9.36
N GLU A 103 -10.13 -6.59 8.56
CA GLU A 103 -10.86 -7.80 8.16
C GLU A 103 -11.17 -8.69 9.39
N GLU A 104 -10.19 -8.91 10.27
CA GLU A 104 -10.34 -9.71 11.50
C GLU A 104 -11.36 -9.11 12.50
N HIS A 105 -11.50 -7.78 12.52
CA HIS A 105 -12.39 -7.06 13.42
C HIS A 105 -13.69 -6.60 12.75
N GLU A 106 -13.96 -7.07 11.52
CA GLU A 106 -15.12 -6.70 10.70
C GLU A 106 -15.31 -5.18 10.54
N ARG A 107 -14.20 -4.44 10.49
CA ARG A 107 -14.16 -2.99 10.33
C ARG A 107 -13.98 -2.58 8.89
N LYS A 108 -14.36 -1.34 8.59
CA LYS A 108 -14.19 -0.70 7.29
C LYS A 108 -13.61 0.69 7.47
N THR A 109 -12.88 1.15 6.48
CA THR A 109 -12.41 2.53 6.38
C THR A 109 -12.26 2.92 4.92
N ASP A 110 -12.05 4.21 4.67
CA ASP A 110 -11.63 4.70 3.37
C ASP A 110 -10.10 4.82 3.28
N TRP A 111 -9.60 4.87 2.05
CA TRP A 111 -8.16 4.89 1.77
C TRP A 111 -7.41 6.05 2.45
N ILE A 112 -8.03 7.23 2.54
CA ILE A 112 -7.38 8.44 3.06
C ILE A 112 -7.27 8.36 4.58
N LYS A 113 -8.33 7.90 5.26
CA LYS A 113 -8.29 7.65 6.70
C LYS A 113 -7.30 6.56 7.06
N LEU A 114 -7.18 5.51 6.23
CA LEU A 114 -6.19 4.47 6.41
C LEU A 114 -4.78 5.06 6.42
N LEU A 115 -4.42 5.79 5.36
CA LEU A 115 -3.10 6.43 5.25
C LEU A 115 -2.85 7.42 6.39
N GLY A 116 -3.85 8.20 6.78
CA GLY A 116 -3.75 9.15 7.89
C GLY A 116 -3.47 8.46 9.23
N TYR A 117 -4.12 7.32 9.49
CA TYR A 117 -3.85 6.55 10.71
C TYR A 117 -2.40 6.04 10.75
N LEU A 118 -1.91 5.51 9.63
CA LEU A 118 -0.52 5.06 9.52
C LEU A 118 0.48 6.22 9.69
N GLN A 119 0.19 7.37 9.08
CA GLN A 119 0.99 8.58 9.26
C GLN A 119 1.08 8.97 10.74
N CYS A 120 -0.05 9.03 11.45
CA CYS A 120 -0.10 9.32 12.88
C CYS A 120 0.72 8.31 13.70
N CYS A 121 0.69 7.02 13.34
CA CYS A 121 1.51 5.99 14.00
C CYS A 121 3.01 6.26 13.80
N GLY A 122 3.41 6.64 12.59
CA GLY A 122 4.81 6.90 12.25
C GLY A 122 5.37 8.19 12.85
N GLU A 123 4.50 9.15 13.16
CA GLU A 123 4.84 10.45 13.77
C GLU A 123 4.72 10.45 15.31
N SER A 124 4.48 9.30 15.93
CA SER A 124 4.31 9.22 17.39
C SER A 124 5.58 9.68 18.14
N PRO A 125 5.45 10.30 19.34
CA PRO A 125 6.59 10.78 20.12
C PRO A 125 7.63 9.72 20.41
N GLU A 126 7.18 8.47 20.61
CA GLU A 126 8.03 7.30 20.85
C GLU A 126 9.01 7.04 19.69
N ASN A 127 8.66 7.50 18.49
CA ASN A 127 9.42 7.28 17.26
C ASN A 127 10.32 8.47 16.86
N VAL A 128 10.33 9.54 17.66
CA VAL A 128 11.10 10.77 17.38
C VAL A 128 12.60 10.52 17.54
N ASP A 129 12.99 9.78 18.58
CA ASP A 129 14.40 9.55 18.94
C ASP A 129 14.97 8.25 18.36
N ILE A 130 14.13 7.21 18.21
CA ILE A 130 14.53 5.90 17.69
C ILE A 130 13.52 5.48 16.63
N LYS A 131 13.98 5.16 15.41
CA LYS A 131 13.11 4.57 14.37
C LYS A 131 12.75 3.14 14.78
N HIS A 132 11.55 2.97 15.31
CA HIS A 132 10.97 1.64 15.57
C HIS A 132 10.48 1.02 14.26
N ASN A 133 10.35 -0.31 14.22
CA ASN A 133 9.73 -1.01 13.10
C ASN A 133 8.26 -0.55 12.92
N PHE A 134 7.87 -0.17 11.71
CA PHE A 134 6.59 0.49 11.48
C PHE A 134 5.39 -0.40 11.83
N VAL A 135 5.43 -1.66 11.39
CA VAL A 135 4.38 -2.66 11.67
C VAL A 135 4.25 -2.91 13.17
N SER A 136 5.36 -2.93 13.90
CA SER A 136 5.35 -3.09 15.36
C SER A 136 4.70 -1.90 16.07
N LEU A 137 4.98 -0.66 15.64
CA LEU A 137 4.30 0.53 16.16
C LEU A 137 2.80 0.48 15.88
N LEU A 138 2.43 0.21 14.62
CA LEU A 138 1.05 0.08 14.21
C LEU A 138 0.31 -0.96 15.05
N LYS A 139 0.91 -2.14 15.24
CA LYS A 139 0.35 -3.21 16.06
C LYS A 139 0.09 -2.73 17.49
N ASN A 140 1.08 -2.09 18.12
CA ASN A 140 0.93 -1.57 19.49
C ASN A 140 -0.19 -0.51 19.56
N MET A 141 -0.30 0.36 18.56
CA MET A 141 -1.35 1.38 18.49
C MET A 141 -2.74 0.76 18.36
N LEU A 142 -2.90 -0.23 17.49
CA LEU A 142 -4.15 -0.96 17.29
C LEU A 142 -4.54 -1.79 18.53
N GLU A 143 -3.58 -2.42 19.20
CA GLU A 143 -3.85 -3.19 20.42
C GLU A 143 -4.22 -2.29 21.61
N THR A 144 -3.59 -1.12 21.71
CA THR A 144 -3.78 -0.20 22.85
C THR A 144 -5.02 0.67 22.70
N TYR A 145 -5.22 1.22 21.50
CA TYR A 145 -6.24 2.25 21.24
C TYR A 145 -7.29 1.79 20.22
N GLY A 146 -7.02 0.73 19.46
CA GLY A 146 -7.88 0.30 18.37
C GLY A 146 -7.91 1.30 17.21
N TYR A 147 -8.97 1.19 16.42
CA TYR A 147 -9.26 2.09 15.32
C TYR A 147 -10.76 2.43 15.30
N GLU A 148 -11.06 3.72 15.38
CA GLU A 148 -12.39 4.28 15.24
C GLU A 148 -12.42 5.10 13.94
N GLY A 149 -12.96 4.53 12.86
CA GLY A 149 -13.00 5.11 11.52
C GLY A 149 -14.40 5.24 10.95
#